data_AF-A0A811KUG7-F1
#
_entry.id   AF-A0A811KUG7-F1
#
_cell.length_a   1.000
_cell.length_b   1.000
_cell.length_c   1.000
_cell.angle_alpha   90.00
_cell.angle_beta   90.00
_cell.angle_gamma   90.00
#
_symmetry.space_group_name_H-M   'P 1'
#
loop_
_entity.id
_entity.type
_entity.pdbx_description
1 polymer ?
#
loop_
_entity_poly.entity_id
_entity_poly.type
_entity_poly.pdbx_seq_one_letter_code
_entity_poly.pdbx_strand_id
1 'polypeptide(L)'
;MAHSTKEFDTSLWWYDDEEGAVCCICMDPPEVSAICMKCNQMVGCEGCVRLWHKTQMSDGTYPDCPLCRASWRILDRSIKICRS
;
A
#
# COMPACT_ATOMS: atom_id res chain seq x y z
N MET A 1 -44.85 35.86 -1.29
CA MET A 1 -44.00 34.76 -1.80
C MET A 1 -42.55 35.19 -1.63
N ALA A 2 -41.93 34.84 -0.50
CA ALA A 2 -40.51 35.10 -0.27
C ALA A 2 -39.83 33.73 -0.21
N HIS A 3 -39.23 33.34 -1.33
CA HIS A 3 -38.43 32.12 -1.40
C HIS A 3 -37.08 32.47 -0.76
N SER A 4 -36.93 32.13 0.52
CA SER A 4 -35.66 32.23 1.24
C SER A 4 -34.63 31.41 0.48
N THR A 5 -33.66 32.08 -0.13
CA THR A 5 -32.52 31.46 -0.79
C THR A 5 -31.77 30.66 0.27
N LYS A 6 -31.89 29.33 0.21
CA LYS A 6 -31.04 28.43 0.98
C LYS A 6 -29.63 28.62 0.45
N GLU A 7 -28.77 29.21 1.26
CA GLU A 7 -27.34 29.25 1.02
C GLU A 7 -26.86 27.80 0.94
N PHE A 8 -26.43 27.40 -0.25
CA PHE A 8 -25.86 26.08 -0.50
C PHE A 8 -24.45 26.12 0.08
N ASP A 9 -24.33 25.59 1.29
CA ASP A 9 -23.07 25.46 2.02
C ASP A 9 -22.14 24.52 1.23
N THR A 10 -21.27 25.11 0.40
CA THR A 10 -20.18 24.41 -0.30
C THR A 10 -19.01 24.10 0.64
N SER A 11 -19.26 23.88 1.93
CA SER A 11 -18.27 23.40 2.89
C SER A 11 -18.26 21.86 2.95
N LEU A 12 -18.57 21.21 1.83
CA LEU A 12 -18.02 19.88 1.53
C LEU A 12 -16.57 20.06 1.11
N TRP A 13 -15.74 20.44 2.08
CA TRP A 13 -14.30 20.37 1.98
C TRP A 13 -13.95 18.91 1.78
N TRP A 14 -13.68 18.58 0.53
CA TRP A 14 -12.95 17.41 0.12
C TRP A 14 -11.72 17.32 1.04
N TYR A 15 -11.67 16.30 1.89
CA TYR A 15 -10.43 15.93 2.55
C TYR A 15 -9.48 15.58 1.39
N ASP A 16 -8.54 16.48 1.10
CA ASP A 16 -7.34 16.13 0.34
C ASP A 16 -6.59 15.13 1.23
N ASP A 17 -6.90 13.84 1.02
CA ASP A 17 -6.21 12.68 1.55
C ASP A 17 -4.83 12.63 0.88
N GLU A 18 -3.99 13.61 1.19
CA GLU A 18 -2.58 13.66 0.80
C GLU A 18 -1.77 12.72 1.71
N GLU A 19 -2.34 11.56 2.05
CA GLU A 19 -1.63 10.49 2.74
C GLU A 19 -0.73 9.81 1.72
N GLY A 20 0.56 10.17 1.78
CA GLY A 20 1.60 9.50 1.01
C GLY A 20 1.55 7.98 1.18
N ALA A 21 2.10 7.24 0.22
CA ALA A 21 1.94 5.79 0.18
C ALA A 21 2.43 5.11 1.48
N VAL A 22 1.51 4.49 2.23
CA VAL A 22 1.79 3.81 3.51
C VAL A 22 2.06 2.31 3.35
N CYS A 23 2.92 1.77 4.20
CA CYS A 23 3.22 0.34 4.20
C CYS A 23 1.99 -0.48 4.59
N CYS A 24 1.53 -1.41 3.75
CA CYS A 24 0.33 -2.20 4.04
C CYS A 24 0.49 -3.22 5.19
N ILE A 25 1.69 -3.33 5.78
CA ILE A 25 2.01 -4.27 6.86
C ILE A 25 2.11 -3.55 8.22
N CYS A 26 2.84 -2.43 8.29
CA CYS A 26 3.00 -1.67 9.53
C CYS A 26 2.17 -0.40 9.61
N MET A 27 1.52 0.01 8.51
CA MET A 27 0.75 1.26 8.37
C MET A 27 1.54 2.55 8.53
N ASP A 28 2.87 2.48 8.61
CA ASP A 28 3.77 3.64 8.60
C ASP A 28 4.24 4.00 7.18
N PRO A 29 4.63 5.26 6.92
CA PRO A 29 5.30 5.65 5.69
C PRO A 29 6.66 4.92 5.56
N PRO A 30 6.94 4.27 4.42
CA PRO A 30 8.16 3.50 4.23
C PRO A 30 9.36 4.42 3.96
N GLU A 31 10.42 4.31 4.77
CA GLU A 31 11.73 4.91 4.45
C GLU A 31 12.35 4.24 3.20
N VAL A 32 12.22 2.91 3.12
CA VAL A 32 12.65 2.10 1.99
C VAL A 32 11.47 1.26 1.52
N SER A 33 10.93 1.60 0.35
CA SER A 33 9.73 0.97 -0.19
C SER A 33 10.06 -0.25 -1.05
N ALA A 34 9.22 -1.28 -0.94
CA ALA A 34 9.24 -2.48 -1.74
C ALA A 34 8.02 -2.48 -2.67
N ILE A 35 8.29 -2.45 -3.97
CA ILE A 35 7.29 -2.44 -5.03
C ILE A 35 7.21 -3.84 -5.63
N CYS A 36 6.01 -4.38 -5.81
CA CYS A 36 5.88 -5.65 -6.51
C CYS A 36 6.16 -5.48 -8.01
N MET A 37 7.03 -6.30 -8.59
CA MET A 37 7.36 -6.20 -10.02
C MET A 37 6.23 -6.63 -10.96
N LYS A 38 5.17 -7.28 -10.45
CA LYS A 38 4.04 -7.76 -11.26
C LYS A 38 2.90 -6.74 -11.37
N CYS A 39 2.45 -6.17 -10.26
CA CYS A 39 1.41 -5.14 -10.27
C CYS A 39 1.96 -3.70 -10.20
N ASN A 40 3.27 -3.55 -10.01
CA ASN A 40 3.94 -2.26 -9.88
C ASN A 40 3.37 -1.37 -8.76
N GLN A 41 2.70 -1.97 -7.76
CA GLN A 41 2.18 -1.28 -6.59
C GLN A 41 3.21 -1.32 -5.45
N MET A 42 3.27 -0.24 -4.68
CA MET A 42 4.02 -0.20 -3.44
C MET A 42 3.33 -1.12 -2.43
N VAL A 43 4.06 -2.14 -1.96
CA VAL A 43 3.53 -3.08 -0.98
C VAL A 43 3.83 -2.56 0.43
N GLY A 44 5.08 -2.26 0.73
CA GLY A 44 5.42 -1.71 2.03
C GLY A 44 6.91 -1.55 2.24
N CYS A 45 7.33 -1.46 3.50
CA CYS A 45 8.74 -1.38 3.86
C CYS A 45 9.48 -2.64 3.42
N GLU A 46 10.74 -2.52 2.99
CA GLU A 46 11.60 -3.67 2.65
C GLU A 46 11.63 -4.71 3.79
N GLY A 47 11.88 -4.25 5.02
CA GLY A 47 11.96 -5.12 6.20
C GLY A 47 10.64 -5.86 6.47
N CYS A 48 9.51 -5.15 6.38
CA CYS A 48 8.18 -5.72 6.58
C CYS A 48 7.88 -6.78 5.52
N VAL A 49 8.15 -6.50 4.25
CA VAL A 49 7.90 -7.45 3.14
C VAL A 49 8.77 -8.70 3.27
N ARG A 50 10.06 -8.55 3.65
CA ARG A 50 10.95 -9.69 3.90
C ARG A 50 10.48 -10.55 5.07
N LEU A 51 10.04 -9.93 6.17
CA LEU A 51 9.53 -10.64 7.33
C LEU A 51 8.23 -11.39 6.99
N TRP A 52 7.30 -10.71 6.33
CA TRP A 52 6.04 -11.30 5.87
C TRP A 52 6.29 -12.53 4.97
N HIS A 53 7.20 -12.39 3.99
CA HIS A 53 7.56 -13.48 3.09
C HIS A 53 8.14 -14.70 3.84
N LYS A 54 9.01 -14.45 4.83
CA LYS A 54 9.57 -15.50 5.69
C LYS A 54 8.49 -16.22 6.51
N THR A 55 7.51 -15.47 7.03
CA THR A 55 6.39 -16.03 7.80
C THR A 55 5.53 -16.95 6.91
N GLN A 56 5.18 -16.52 5.70
CA GLN A 56 4.43 -17.36 4.76
C GLN A 56 5.15 -18.67 4.44
N MET A 57 6.46 -18.58 4.15
CA MET A 57 7.28 -19.77 3.90
C MET A 57 7.33 -20.72 5.10
N SER A 58 7.31 -20.19 6.32
CA SER A 58 7.34 -20.98 7.56
C SER A 58 6.01 -21.66 7.84
N ASP A 59 4.90 -21.03 7.46
CA ASP A 59 3.53 -21.57 7.60
C ASP A 59 3.20 -22.65 6.56
N GLY A 60 4.10 -22.91 5.61
CA GLY A 60 3.86 -23.82 4.48
C GLY A 60 2.92 -23.24 3.42
N THR A 61 2.62 -21.95 3.50
CA THR A 61 1.84 -21.23 2.49
C THR A 61 2.74 -20.71 1.38
N TYR A 62 2.18 -20.54 0.18
CA TYR A 62 2.91 -19.92 -0.91
C TYR A 62 3.06 -18.42 -0.63
N PRO A 63 4.29 -17.88 -0.66
CA PRO A 63 4.47 -16.45 -0.55
C PRO A 63 4.05 -15.79 -1.86
N ASP A 64 2.94 -15.06 -1.82
CA ASP A 64 2.38 -14.33 -2.95
C ASP A 64 2.31 -12.83 -2.66
N CYS A 65 2.17 -11.97 -3.68
CA CYS A 65 1.94 -10.56 -3.41
C CYS A 65 0.62 -10.36 -2.65
N PRO A 66 0.58 -9.62 -1.51
CA PRO A 66 -0.66 -9.40 -0.77
C PRO A 66 -1.69 -8.58 -1.57
N LEU A 67 -1.24 -7.79 -2.55
CA LEU A 67 -2.10 -6.95 -3.38
C LEU A 67 -2.61 -7.67 -4.64
N CYS A 68 -1.71 -8.33 -5.40
CA CYS A 68 -2.06 -8.92 -6.70
C CYS A 68 -2.01 -10.46 -6.74
N ARG A 69 -1.65 -11.11 -5.62
CA ARG A 69 -1.49 -12.56 -5.50
C ARG A 69 -0.52 -13.20 -6.50
N ALA A 70 0.38 -12.42 -7.10
CA ALA A 70 1.42 -12.95 -7.94
C ALA A 70 2.49 -13.67 -7.11
N SER A 71 2.96 -14.81 -7.61
CA SER A 71 3.88 -15.66 -6.84
C SER A 71 5.24 -15.04 -6.58
N TRP A 72 5.69 -15.09 -5.33
CA TRP A 72 6.99 -14.64 -4.84
C TRP A 72 7.88 -15.80 -4.40
N ARG A 73 7.99 -16.86 -5.24
CA ARG A 73 8.92 -17.98 -4.97
C ARG A 73 10.35 -17.52 -4.69
N ILE A 74 10.80 -16.50 -5.40
CA ILE A 74 12.10 -15.85 -5.20
C ILE A 74 11.82 -14.38 -4.96
N LEU A 75 11.83 -13.95 -3.70
CA LEU A 75 11.44 -12.59 -3.30
C LEU A 75 12.26 -11.52 -4.05
N ASP A 76 13.58 -11.69 -4.12
CA ASP A 76 14.52 -10.77 -4.78
C ASP A 76 14.21 -10.53 -6.27
N ARG A 77 13.59 -11.50 -6.94
CA ARG A 77 13.14 -11.36 -8.35
C ARG A 77 11.71 -10.85 -8.49
N SER A 78 11.02 -10.69 -7.38
CA SER A 78 9.58 -10.41 -7.35
C SER A 78 9.26 -9.01 -6.84
N ILE A 79 10.20 -8.37 -6.15
CA ILE A 79 10.09 -7.01 -5.64
C ILE A 79 11.24 -6.14 -6.14
N LYS A 80 10.96 -4.84 -6.30
CA LYS A 80 11.94 -3.78 -6.54
C LYS A 80 12.02 -2.92 -5.29
N ILE A 81 13.24 -2.66 -4.81
CA ILE A 81 13.47 -1.77 -3.68
C ILE A 81 13.71 -0.34 -4.20
N CYS A 82 12.96 0.61 -3.67
CA CYS A 82 13.07 2.04 -3.96
C CYS A 82 13.37 2.78 -2.65
N ARG A 83 14.44 3.56 -2.63
CA ARG A 83 14.74 4.50 -1.55
C ARG A 83 14.14 5.84 -1.94
N SER A 84 13.29 6.39 -1.08
CA SER A 84 12.66 7.69 -1.27
C SER A 84 13.71 8.81 -1.19
#